data_AF-A0A173M9X4-F1
#
_entry.id   AF-A0A173M9X4-F1
#
_cell.length_a   1.000
_cell.length_b   1.000
_cell.length_c   1.000
_cell.angle_alpha   90.00
_cell.angle_beta   90.00
_cell.angle_gamma   90.00
#
_symmetry.space_group_name_H-M   'P 1'
#
loop_
_entity.id
_entity.type
_entity.pdbx_description
1 polymer ?
#
loop_
_entity_poly.entity_id
_entity_poly.type
_entity_poly.pdbx_seq_one_letter_code
_entity_poly.pdbx_strand_id
1 'polypeptide(L)'
;MKKALILSGMCLLAGVASHAQYHISTDNLVKQFLTASTEQHIFVKGTDLKQVICLNKSEAIDSLEVTNLTAIRIYKKDNSKTTFYFNTIKLTDSTITGCKTHFFNSYIKPIALTDIERIEIMR
;
A
#
# COMPACT_ATOMS: atom_id res chain seq x y z
N MET A 1 1.67 58.26 -18.83
CA MET A 1 1.76 57.48 -17.57
C MET A 1 1.22 56.08 -17.87
N LYS A 2 2.03 55.16 -18.39
CA LYS A 2 2.63 54.01 -17.66
C LYS A 2 1.80 53.52 -16.46
N LYS A 3 1.11 52.39 -16.61
CA LYS A 3 1.12 51.25 -15.68
C LYS A 3 0.51 50.02 -16.36
N ALA A 4 1.34 48.98 -16.48
CA ALA A 4 1.02 47.67 -17.00
C ALA A 4 0.28 46.84 -15.94
N LEU A 5 -0.53 45.88 -16.38
CA LEU A 5 -0.78 44.66 -15.62
C LEU A 5 -0.85 43.48 -16.60
N ILE A 6 0.31 42.89 -16.87
CA ILE A 6 0.41 41.57 -17.50
C ILE A 6 0.15 40.58 -16.37
N LEU A 7 -1.07 40.04 -16.29
CA LEU A 7 -1.36 38.93 -15.40
C LEU A 7 -0.96 37.63 -16.11
N SER A 8 0.29 37.25 -15.85
CA SER A 8 0.89 35.95 -16.14
C SER A 8 -0.08 34.82 -15.74
N GLY A 9 -0.62 34.14 -16.75
CA GLY A 9 -1.29 32.85 -16.58
C GLY A 9 -0.26 31.79 -16.28
N MET A 10 0.09 31.61 -14.99
CA MET A 10 0.73 30.40 -14.51
C MET A 10 -0.24 29.24 -14.73
N CYS A 11 -0.08 28.57 -15.87
CA CYS A 11 -0.61 27.24 -16.08
C CYS A 11 0.06 26.35 -15.02
N LEU A 12 -0.66 26.04 -13.95
CA LEU A 12 -0.29 24.99 -13.02
C LEU A 12 -0.22 23.71 -13.84
N LEU A 13 1.00 23.32 -14.21
CA LEU A 13 1.33 21.95 -14.55
C LEU A 13 1.00 21.12 -13.31
N ALA A 14 -0.23 20.62 -13.24
CA ALA A 14 -0.55 19.49 -12.40
C ALA A 14 0.24 18.31 -12.96
N GLY A 15 1.49 18.21 -12.51
CA GLY A 15 2.29 17.01 -12.68
C GLY A 15 1.48 15.87 -12.07
N VAL A 16 0.85 15.07 -12.93
CA VAL A 16 0.35 13.77 -12.54
C VAL A 16 1.58 12.97 -12.14
N ALA A 17 1.97 13.07 -10.86
CA ALA A 17 2.94 12.18 -10.26
C ALA A 17 2.38 10.78 -10.46
N SER A 18 2.86 10.10 -11.49
CA SER A 18 2.47 8.75 -11.86
C SER A 18 3.05 7.82 -10.81
N HIS A 19 2.48 7.85 -9.60
CA HIS A 19 2.74 6.81 -8.62
C HIS A 19 2.34 5.50 -9.27
N ALA A 20 3.29 4.56 -9.32
CA ALA A 20 3.01 3.24 -9.83
C ALA A 20 2.07 2.58 -8.81
N GLN A 21 0.84 2.36 -9.25
CA GLN A 21 -0.22 1.81 -8.42
C GLN A 21 -0.42 0.38 -8.88
N TYR A 22 -0.25 -0.55 -7.95
CA TYR A 22 -0.39 -1.97 -8.21
C TYR A 22 -1.52 -2.53 -7.36
N HIS A 23 -2.13 -3.61 -7.84
CA HIS A 23 -3.28 -4.23 -7.22
C HIS A 23 -2.97 -5.65 -6.77
N ILE A 24 -3.44 -6.02 -5.58
CA ILE A 24 -3.34 -7.39 -5.08
C ILE A 24 -4.65 -7.75 -4.38
N SER A 25 -5.11 -8.99 -4.54
CA SER A 25 -6.27 -9.49 -3.79
C SER A 25 -5.85 -9.87 -2.38
N THR A 26 -6.80 -9.82 -1.44
CA THR A 26 -6.57 -10.24 -0.05
C THR A 26 -6.09 -11.69 0.01
N ASP A 27 -6.67 -12.60 -0.77
CA ASP A 27 -6.29 -14.02 -0.79
C ASP A 27 -4.86 -14.22 -1.31
N ASN A 28 -4.46 -13.51 -2.36
CA ASN A 28 -3.11 -13.61 -2.91
C ASN A 28 -2.08 -13.03 -1.93
N LEU A 29 -2.42 -11.91 -1.27
CA LEU A 29 -1.58 -11.35 -0.22
C LEU A 29 -1.37 -12.38 0.91
N VAL A 30 -2.46 -12.92 1.49
CA VAL A 30 -2.38 -13.91 2.55
C VAL A 30 -1.57 -15.14 2.12
N LYS A 31 -1.81 -15.66 0.92
CA LYS A 31 -1.06 -16.80 0.37
C LYS A 31 0.44 -16.53 0.28
N GLN A 32 0.83 -15.33 -0.16
CA GLN A 32 2.24 -14.95 -0.25
C GLN A 32 2.90 -14.82 1.13
N PHE A 33 2.18 -14.28 2.13
CA PHE A 33 2.66 -14.26 3.51
C PHE A 33 2.83 -15.68 4.08
N LEU A 34 1.84 -16.56 3.90
CA LEU A 34 1.93 -17.94 4.37
C LEU A 34 3.06 -18.73 3.69
N THR A 35 3.37 -18.43 2.43
CA THR A 35 4.50 -19.05 1.71
C THR A 35 5.85 -18.54 2.21
N ALA A 36 5.93 -17.25 2.59
CA ALA A 36 7.17 -16.62 3.05
C ALA A 36 7.53 -16.99 4.50
N SER A 37 6.54 -17.35 5.31
CA SER A 37 6.73 -17.80 6.70
C SER A 37 7.15 -19.27 6.76
N THR A 38 8.14 -19.60 7.60
CA THR A 38 8.45 -21.00 7.96
C THR A 38 7.45 -21.58 8.97
N GLU A 39 6.58 -20.75 9.55
CA GLU A 39 5.56 -21.16 10.53
C GLU A 39 4.18 -21.22 9.87
N GLN A 40 3.42 -22.30 10.15
CA GLN A 40 2.02 -22.49 9.73
C GLN A 40 1.02 -21.61 10.49
N HIS A 41 1.48 -20.78 11.43
CA HIS A 41 0.64 -19.86 12.16
C HIS A 41 0.40 -18.59 11.33
N ILE A 42 -0.80 -18.00 11.48
CA ILE A 42 -1.17 -16.71 10.89
C ILE A 42 -0.45 -15.60 11.66
N PHE A 43 0.84 -15.69 11.90
CA PHE A 43 1.63 -14.59 12.43
C PHE A 43 2.81 -14.41 11.50
N VAL A 44 2.63 -13.54 10.50
CA VAL A 44 3.65 -13.29 9.49
C VAL A 44 3.88 -11.80 9.38
N LYS A 45 5.15 -11.39 9.37
CA LYS A 45 5.55 -9.99 9.25
C LYS A 45 5.81 -9.64 7.80
N GLY A 46 5.51 -8.39 7.42
CA GLY A 46 5.77 -7.89 6.07
C GLY A 46 7.25 -7.87 5.70
N THR A 47 8.15 -7.88 6.70
CA THR A 47 9.59 -8.04 6.51
C THR A 47 9.99 -9.40 5.92
N ASP A 48 9.14 -10.40 6.07
CA ASP A 48 9.45 -11.78 5.66
C ASP A 48 9.24 -11.95 4.15
N LEU A 49 8.45 -11.06 3.53
CA LEU A 49 8.26 -10.94 2.09
C LEU A 49 9.29 -9.99 1.48
N LYS A 50 10.27 -10.56 0.78
CA LYS A 50 11.25 -9.78 -0.02
C LYS A 50 10.69 -9.29 -1.34
N GLN A 51 9.68 -9.97 -1.87
CA GLN A 51 9.00 -9.63 -3.10
C GLN A 51 7.50 -9.83 -2.94
N VAL A 52 6.71 -9.07 -3.70
CA VAL A 52 5.26 -9.21 -3.76
C VAL A 52 4.81 -9.28 -5.21
N ILE A 53 4.09 -10.35 -5.55
CA ILE A 53 3.51 -10.58 -6.86
C ILE A 53 2.16 -9.87 -6.91
N CYS A 54 1.99 -8.95 -7.85
CA CYS A 54 0.81 -8.09 -7.96
C CYS A 54 0.48 -7.78 -9.42
N LEU A 55 -0.67 -7.15 -9.66
CA LEU A 55 -1.07 -6.68 -10.99
C LEU A 55 -0.67 -5.22 -11.14
N ASN A 56 0.02 -4.88 -12.23
CA ASN A 56 0.32 -3.49 -12.57
C ASN A 56 -0.90 -2.79 -13.21
N LYS A 57 -0.74 -1.52 -13.60
CA LYS A 57 -1.82 -0.72 -14.23
C LYS A 57 -2.37 -1.31 -15.53
N SER A 58 -1.61 -2.17 -16.20
CA SER A 58 -2.01 -2.86 -17.43
C SER A 58 -2.57 -4.26 -17.15
N GLU A 59 -2.88 -4.58 -15.88
CA GLU A 59 -3.34 -5.89 -15.41
C GLU A 59 -2.35 -7.04 -15.67
N ALA A 60 -1.11 -6.73 -16.00
CA ALA A 60 -0.05 -7.71 -16.14
C ALA A 60 0.53 -8.05 -14.76
N ILE A 61 0.89 -9.33 -14.59
CA ILE A 61 1.59 -9.80 -13.38
C ILE A 61 2.97 -9.17 -13.32
N ASP A 62 3.29 -8.56 -12.19
CA ASP A 62 4.58 -7.95 -11.90
C ASP A 62 5.07 -8.42 -10.52
N SER A 63 6.40 -8.49 -10.35
CA SER A 63 7.04 -8.82 -9.08
C SER A 63 7.77 -7.59 -8.54
N LEU A 64 7.29 -7.08 -7.41
CA LEU A 64 7.87 -5.91 -6.79
C LEU A 64 8.75 -6.30 -5.62
N GLU A 65 9.98 -5.83 -5.62
CA GLU A 65 10.83 -5.85 -4.43
C GLU A 65 10.20 -5.00 -3.31
N VAL A 66 10.10 -5.60 -2.12
CA VAL A 66 9.63 -4.93 -0.92
C VAL A 66 10.79 -4.16 -0.32
N THR A 67 10.66 -2.84 -0.28
CA THR A 67 11.63 -1.92 0.33
C THR A 67 11.00 -1.22 1.53
N ASN A 68 11.78 -0.44 2.26
CA ASN A 68 11.23 0.49 3.26
C ASN A 68 10.31 1.55 2.63
N LEU A 69 10.45 1.88 1.34
CA LEU A 69 9.57 2.83 0.67
C LEU A 69 8.24 2.21 0.21
N THR A 70 8.13 0.89 0.24
CA THR A 70 6.91 0.20 -0.20
C THR A 70 5.81 0.38 0.85
N ALA A 71 4.67 0.95 0.42
CA ALA A 71 3.50 1.12 1.26
C ALA A 71 2.31 0.31 0.72
N ILE A 72 1.39 -0.01 1.61
CA ILE A 72 0.11 -0.64 1.30
C ILE A 72 -1.01 0.34 1.60
N ARG A 73 -1.95 0.48 0.67
CA ARG A 73 -3.19 1.22 0.86
C ARG A 73 -4.37 0.27 0.79
N ILE A 74 -5.14 0.24 1.86
CA ILE A 74 -6.33 -0.58 2.00
C ILE A 74 -7.55 0.30 1.86
N TYR A 75 -8.44 -0.09 0.95
CA TYR A 75 -9.79 0.44 0.79
C TYR A 75 -10.73 -0.52 1.50
N LYS A 76 -11.49 0.00 2.45
CA LYS A 76 -12.50 -0.76 3.18
C LYS A 76 -13.86 -0.60 2.51
N LYS A 77 -14.74 -1.58 2.72
CA LYS A 77 -16.13 -1.58 2.23
C LYS A 77 -16.96 -0.40 2.74
N ASP A 78 -16.54 0.24 3.83
CA ASP A 78 -17.13 1.48 4.36
C ASP A 78 -16.63 2.76 3.65
N ASN A 79 -15.95 2.62 2.50
CA ASN A 79 -15.29 3.67 1.70
C ASN A 79 -14.09 4.37 2.38
N SER A 80 -13.73 4.02 3.61
CA SER A 80 -12.57 4.62 4.25
C SER A 80 -11.27 3.96 3.79
N LYS A 81 -10.18 4.72 3.87
CA LYS A 81 -8.87 4.35 3.31
C LYS A 81 -7.81 4.44 4.39
N THR A 82 -6.95 3.43 4.47
CA THR A 82 -5.82 3.40 5.40
C THR A 82 -4.55 3.06 4.65
N THR A 83 -3.48 3.85 4.85
CA THR A 83 -2.16 3.61 4.27
C THR A 83 -1.14 3.39 5.38
N PHE A 84 -0.26 2.41 5.20
CA PHE A 84 0.80 2.06 6.13
C PHE A 84 1.95 1.37 5.39
N TYR A 85 3.09 1.22 6.05
CA TYR A 85 4.28 0.67 5.40
C TYR A 85 4.22 -0.84 5.30
N PHE A 86 4.60 -1.38 4.13
CA PHE A 86 4.48 -2.79 3.83
C PHE A 86 5.33 -3.65 4.77
N ASN A 87 6.58 -3.25 5.02
CA ASN A 87 7.48 -3.97 5.93
C ASN A 87 6.99 -4.00 7.40
N THR A 88 5.98 -3.20 7.75
CA THR A 88 5.38 -3.19 9.09
C THR A 88 4.11 -4.03 9.18
N ILE A 89 3.66 -4.63 8.08
CA ILE A 89 2.45 -5.47 8.05
C ILE A 89 2.61 -6.60 9.06
N LYS A 90 1.55 -6.86 9.82
CA LYS A 90 1.36 -8.12 10.53
C LYS A 90 -0.02 -8.64 10.20
N LEU A 91 -0.09 -9.88 9.73
CA LEU A 91 -1.33 -10.63 9.59
C LEU A 91 -1.51 -11.49 10.84
N THR A 92 -2.69 -11.42 11.46
CA THR A 92 -3.04 -12.20 12.67
C THR A 92 -4.53 -12.45 12.71
N ASP A 93 -4.94 -13.72 12.86
CA ASP A 93 -6.34 -14.13 13.07
C ASP A 93 -7.34 -13.43 12.14
N SER A 94 -7.08 -13.47 10.83
CA SER A 94 -7.91 -12.81 9.80
C SER A 94 -8.01 -11.29 9.95
N THR A 95 -7.03 -10.67 10.58
CA THR A 95 -6.83 -9.22 10.60
C THR A 95 -5.48 -8.83 10.03
N ILE A 96 -5.43 -7.64 9.45
CA ILE A 96 -4.19 -6.97 9.04
C ILE A 96 -3.95 -5.76 9.93
N THR A 97 -2.71 -5.63 10.39
CA THR A 97 -2.21 -4.47 11.15
C THR A 97 -0.92 -3.96 10.51
N GLY A 98 -0.51 -2.76 10.89
CA GLY A 98 0.78 -2.21 10.48
C GLY A 98 0.99 -0.81 11.05
N CYS A 99 2.07 -0.14 10.65
CA CYS A 99 2.45 1.18 11.16
C CYS A 99 2.47 2.23 10.05
N LYS A 100 1.99 3.43 10.40
CA LYS A 100 2.09 4.62 9.53
C LYS A 100 3.51 5.18 9.44
N THR A 101 4.43 4.70 10.27
CA THR A 101 5.83 5.16 10.35
C THR A 101 6.76 3.96 10.54
N HIS A 102 8.00 4.04 10.09
CA HIS A 102 9.03 3.04 10.41
C HIS A 102 9.67 3.22 11.79
N PHE A 103 9.65 4.45 12.30
CA PHE A 103 10.49 4.86 13.43
C PHE A 103 9.77 4.76 14.78
N PHE A 104 8.43 4.78 14.79
CA PHE A 104 7.62 4.72 16.00
C PHE A 104 6.43 3.77 15.84
N ASN A 105 6.01 3.16 16.96
CA ASN A 105 4.88 2.22 17.06
C ASN A 105 3.51 2.91 16.92
N SER A 106 3.32 3.70 15.86
CA SER A 106 2.01 4.24 15.48
C SER A 106 1.22 3.18 14.70
N TYR A 107 0.86 2.10 15.38
CA TYR A 107 0.05 1.03 14.80
C TYR A 107 -1.33 1.56 14.40
N ILE A 108 -1.79 1.16 13.23
CA ILE A 108 -3.18 1.37 12.84
C ILE A 108 -4.08 0.44 13.64
N LYS A 109 -5.36 0.81 13.75
CA LYS A 109 -6.39 -0.12 14.22
C LYS A 109 -6.38 -1.37 13.32
N PRO A 110 -6.43 -2.59 13.89
CA PRO A 110 -6.57 -3.81 13.11
C PRO A 110 -7.76 -3.73 12.15
N ILE A 111 -7.56 -4.19 10.93
CA ILE A 111 -8.58 -4.25 9.88
C ILE A 111 -8.90 -5.72 9.64
N ALA A 112 -10.16 -6.13 9.79
CA ALA A 112 -10.56 -7.49 9.44
C ALA A 112 -10.43 -7.68 7.92
N LEU A 113 -9.91 -8.82 7.49
CA LEU A 113 -9.74 -9.13 6.07
C LEU A 113 -11.09 -9.13 5.32
N THR A 114 -12.18 -9.45 6.02
CA THR A 114 -13.56 -9.39 5.52
C THR A 114 -14.03 -7.98 5.20
N ASP A 115 -13.41 -6.96 5.79
CA ASP A 115 -13.80 -5.55 5.62
C ASP A 115 -13.03 -4.89 4.47
N ILE A 116 -12.04 -5.59 3.91
CA ILE A 116 -11.22 -5.11 2.80
C ILE A 116 -12.03 -5.26 1.51
N GLU A 117 -12.13 -4.17 0.75
CA GLU A 117 -12.66 -4.15 -0.61
C GLU A 117 -11.53 -4.31 -1.63
N ARG A 118 -10.44 -3.56 -1.43
CA ARG A 118 -9.30 -3.53 -2.38
C ARG A 118 -8.01 -3.17 -1.67
N ILE A 119 -6.91 -3.74 -2.18
CA ILE A 119 -5.56 -3.42 -1.74
C ILE A 119 -4.75 -2.85 -2.91
N GLU A 120 -4.07 -1.74 -2.63
CA GLU A 120 -3.09 -1.12 -3.52
C GLU A 120 -1.70 -1.20 -2.91
N ILE A 121 -0.70 -1.52 -3.73
CA ILE A 121 0.71 -1.39 -3.37
C ILE A 121 1.21 -0.10 -4.01
N MET A 122 1.88 0.72 -3.18
CA MET A 122 2.41 2.02 -3.53
C MET A 122 3.93 1.99 -3.47
N ARG A 123 4.57 2.56 -4.48
CA ARG A 123 6.01 2.77 -4.57
C ARG A 123 6.30 4.20 -5.03
#